data_AF-A0A816GK91-F1
#
_entry.id   AF-A0A816GK91-F1
#
_cell.length_a   1.000
_cell.length_b   1.000
_cell.length_c   1.000
_cell.angle_alpha   90.00
_cell.angle_beta   90.00
_cell.angle_gamma   90.00
#
_symmetry.space_group_name_H-M   'P 1'
#
loop_
_entity.id
_entity.type
_entity.pdbx_description
1 polymer ?
#
loop_
_entity_poly.entity_id
_entity_poly.type
_entity_poly.pdbx_seq_one_letter_code
_entity_poly.pdbx_strand_id
1 'polypeptide(L)'
;TYVNKGIEKAVFDVPEDAQIIVLNFANERSPGGGYLRHAWAQEEIILYNSDGYRALLDLKYGRMGGGYAMPEFGLAYVRDICFFDKKTDKNRKADMLVSACYCLTGSPQLYDNPKTDEEWETKTLAKFNAFMAAAVANT
;
A
#
# COMPACT_ATOMS: atom_id res chain seq x y z
N THR A 1 21.26 -1.04 -11.93
CA THR A 1 21.31 -1.16 -10.46
C THR A 1 20.03 -0.59 -9.88
N TYR A 2 19.11 -1.44 -9.43
CA TYR A 2 17.89 -0.96 -8.75
C TYR A 2 18.32 -0.29 -7.46
N VAL A 3 18.24 1.04 -7.43
CA VAL A 3 18.57 1.78 -6.22
C VAL A 3 17.39 1.58 -5.28
N ASN A 4 17.57 0.70 -4.29
CA ASN A 4 16.78 0.65 -3.07
C ASN A 4 17.00 1.99 -2.32
N LYS A 5 16.46 3.09 -2.86
CA LYS A 5 16.16 4.26 -2.06
C LYS A 5 14.95 3.82 -1.22
N GLY A 6 15.25 3.19 -0.09
CA GLY A 6 14.25 2.57 0.77
C GLY A 6 13.16 3.56 1.18
N ILE A 7 12.05 3.04 1.70
CA ILE A 7 10.93 3.81 2.26
C ILE A 7 11.39 5.03 3.11
N GLU A 8 12.54 4.89 3.77
CA GLU A 8 13.29 5.95 4.44
C GLU A 8 13.42 7.23 3.60
N LYS A 9 13.92 7.16 2.36
CA LYS A 9 14.08 8.35 1.52
C LYS A 9 12.74 8.90 1.02
N ALA A 10 11.79 8.01 0.72
CA ALA A 10 10.48 8.39 0.23
C ALA A 10 9.65 9.17 1.28
N VAL A 11 9.94 8.95 2.56
CA VAL A 11 9.23 9.61 3.67
C VAL A 11 10.07 10.72 4.30
N PHE A 12 11.36 10.48 4.59
CA PHE A 12 12.15 11.39 5.42
C PHE A 12 12.94 12.45 4.62
N ASP A 13 13.13 12.29 3.31
CA ASP A 13 13.83 13.30 2.48
C ASP A 13 12.89 14.40 1.94
N VAL A 14 11.58 14.29 2.20
CA VAL A 14 10.55 15.25 1.72
C VAL A 14 10.53 16.50 2.63
N PRO A 15 10.27 17.73 2.14
CA PRO A 15 10.12 18.93 2.99
C PRO A 15 9.05 18.75 4.08
N GLU A 16 9.26 19.28 5.29
CA GLU A 16 8.37 19.05 6.46
C GLU A 16 6.93 19.53 6.25
N ASP A 17 6.73 20.55 5.42
CA ASP A 17 5.46 21.18 5.09
C ASP A 17 4.68 20.45 3.98
N ALA A 18 5.30 19.49 3.30
CA ALA A 18 4.65 18.74 2.23
C ALA A 18 3.88 17.53 2.77
N GLN A 19 2.65 17.34 2.27
CA GLN A 19 1.89 16.11 2.48
C GLN A 19 2.59 14.94 1.80
N ILE A 20 2.68 13.82 2.51
CA ILE A 20 3.24 12.56 2.00
C ILE A 20 2.14 11.53 1.92
N ILE A 21 2.01 10.92 0.76
CA ILE A 21 1.12 9.79 0.53
C ILE A 21 1.95 8.62 0.00
N VAL A 22 1.97 7.51 0.74
CA VAL A 22 2.68 6.28 0.39
C VAL A 22 1.71 5.29 -0.25
N LEU A 23 2.04 4.79 -1.43
CA LEU A 23 1.29 3.72 -2.08
C LEU A 23 1.79 2.35 -1.60
N ASN A 24 0.94 1.57 -0.94
CA ASN A 24 1.18 0.18 -0.54
C ASN A 24 0.62 -0.78 -1.61
N PHE A 25 1.49 -1.59 -2.21
CA PHE A 25 1.14 -2.69 -3.11
C PHE A 25 0.69 -3.90 -2.29
N ALA A 26 -0.55 -3.81 -1.81
CA ALA A 26 -1.08 -4.72 -0.84
C ALA A 26 -1.31 -6.11 -1.42
N ASN A 27 -1.11 -7.14 -0.60
CA ASN A 27 -1.69 -8.43 -0.85
C ASN A 27 -3.22 -8.33 -0.76
N GLU A 28 -3.91 -8.90 -1.74
CA GLU A 28 -5.36 -8.78 -1.84
C GLU A 28 -6.14 -9.55 -0.75
N ARG A 29 -5.51 -10.54 -0.09
CA ARG A 29 -6.17 -11.48 0.85
C ARG A 29 -5.66 -11.42 2.27
N SER A 30 -4.48 -10.85 2.49
CA SER A 30 -3.82 -10.84 3.79
C SER A 30 -3.30 -9.45 4.11
N PRO A 31 -3.68 -8.85 5.26
CA PRO A 31 -3.08 -7.59 5.67
C PRO A 31 -1.58 -7.80 5.85
N GLY A 32 -0.78 -7.01 5.14
CA GLY A 32 0.67 -7.11 5.19
C GLY A 32 1.28 -8.32 4.50
N GLY A 33 0.53 -9.05 3.68
CA GLY A 33 1.06 -10.17 2.90
C GLY A 33 1.79 -11.19 3.78
N GLY A 34 3.11 -11.28 3.61
CA GLY A 34 4.03 -12.14 4.35
C GLY A 34 4.77 -11.47 5.52
N TYR A 35 4.31 -10.33 6.03
CA TYR A 35 4.94 -9.56 7.11
C TYR A 35 5.30 -10.41 8.34
N LEU A 36 4.38 -11.25 8.82
CA LEU A 36 4.65 -12.13 9.98
C LEU A 36 5.60 -13.29 9.66
N ARG A 37 5.94 -13.50 8.39
CA ARG A 37 6.82 -14.56 7.89
C ARG A 37 8.18 -14.02 7.43
N HIS A 38 8.52 -12.79 7.80
CA HIS A 38 9.77 -12.14 7.39
C HIS A 38 9.92 -12.02 5.85
N ALA A 39 8.81 -11.89 5.12
CA ALA A 39 8.87 -11.56 3.70
C ALA A 39 9.38 -10.12 3.49
N TRP A 40 9.92 -9.83 2.31
CA TRP A 40 10.64 -8.58 1.99
C TRP A 40 10.12 -7.90 0.70
N ALA A 41 8.84 -8.07 0.36
CA ALA A 41 8.26 -7.27 -0.71
C ALA A 41 7.91 -5.85 -0.19
N GLN A 42 7.41 -5.01 -1.11
CA GLN A 42 7.23 -3.58 -0.84
C GLN A 42 6.25 -3.32 0.30
N GLU A 43 5.14 -4.06 0.36
CA GLU A 43 4.19 -4.01 1.46
C GLU A 43 4.88 -4.30 2.80
N GLU A 44 5.63 -5.39 2.91
CA GLU A 44 6.28 -5.74 4.18
C GLU A 44 7.33 -4.71 4.59
N ILE A 45 8.09 -4.16 3.65
CA ILE A 45 9.08 -3.10 3.93
C ILE A 45 8.39 -1.85 4.49
N ILE A 46 7.25 -1.43 3.94
CA ILE A 46 6.45 -0.32 4.49
C ILE A 46 6.05 -0.63 5.93
N LEU A 47 5.57 -1.84 6.18
CA LEU A 47 4.98 -2.23 7.47
C LEU A 47 6.04 -2.53 8.55
N TYR A 48 7.27 -2.92 8.21
CA TYR A 48 8.36 -3.04 9.20
C TYR A 48 8.90 -1.69 9.66
N ASN A 49 8.59 -0.61 8.94
CA ASN A 49 9.06 0.74 9.19
C ASN A 49 7.92 1.69 9.49
N SER A 50 6.74 1.18 9.86
CA SER A 50 5.60 1.98 10.26
C SER A 50 4.67 1.25 11.22
N ASP A 51 3.69 1.95 11.76
CA ASP A 51 2.53 1.35 12.44
C ASP A 51 1.43 0.89 11.48
N GLY A 52 1.68 0.91 10.16
CA GLY A 52 0.70 0.57 9.12
C GLY A 52 0.11 -0.84 9.27
N TYR A 53 0.86 -1.82 9.78
CA TYR A 53 0.33 -3.18 9.99
C TYR A 53 -0.85 -3.18 10.96
N ARG A 54 -0.75 -2.39 12.03
CA ARG A 54 -1.84 -2.22 12.99
C ARG A 54 -3.07 -1.62 12.33
N ALA A 55 -2.88 -0.60 11.50
CA ALA A 55 -3.98 0.02 10.77
C ALA A 55 -4.66 -0.95 9.78
N LEU A 56 -3.92 -1.83 9.13
CA LEU A 56 -4.50 -2.88 8.27
C LEU A 56 -5.29 -3.92 9.08
N LEU A 57 -4.86 -4.26 10.30
CA LEU A 57 -5.64 -5.12 11.19
C LEU A 57 -6.93 -4.44 11.66
N ASP A 58 -6.88 -3.14 11.94
CA ASP A 58 -8.07 -2.36 12.31
C ASP A 58 -9.05 -2.26 11.12
N LEU A 59 -8.54 -2.15 9.89
CA LEU A 59 -9.37 -2.27 8.69
C LEU A 59 -10.05 -3.63 8.59
N LYS A 60 -9.27 -4.72 8.75
CA LYS A 60 -9.76 -6.11 8.73
C LYS A 60 -10.86 -6.35 9.75
N TYR A 61 -10.55 -6.13 11.03
CA TYR A 61 -11.44 -6.51 12.13
C TYR A 61 -12.51 -5.45 12.43
N GLY A 62 -12.23 -4.19 12.15
CA GLY A 62 -13.15 -3.08 12.43
C GLY A 62 -14.12 -2.77 11.29
N ARG A 63 -13.66 -2.78 10.04
CA ARG A 63 -14.50 -2.39 8.88
C ARG A 63 -14.92 -3.54 7.99
N MET A 64 -14.11 -4.60 7.91
CA MET A 64 -14.37 -5.74 7.02
C MET A 64 -14.92 -6.99 7.75
N GLY A 65 -15.35 -6.83 9.00
CA GLY A 65 -16.00 -7.92 9.76
C GLY A 65 -15.11 -9.14 10.00
N GLY A 66 -13.78 -8.95 10.03
CA GLY A 66 -12.79 -10.02 10.18
C GLY A 66 -12.35 -10.66 8.87
N GLY A 67 -13.01 -10.37 7.76
CA GLY A 67 -12.50 -10.65 6.41
C GLY A 67 -11.43 -9.65 5.99
N TYR A 68 -10.58 -10.00 5.03
CA TYR A 68 -9.69 -9.06 4.36
C TYR A 68 -9.63 -9.40 2.88
N ALA A 69 -10.33 -8.61 2.09
CA ALA A 69 -10.33 -8.71 0.63
C ALA A 69 -10.20 -7.28 0.10
N MET A 70 -9.02 -6.93 -0.41
CA MET A 70 -8.87 -5.65 -1.09
C MET A 70 -9.65 -5.69 -2.39
N PRO A 71 -10.45 -4.65 -2.70
CA PRO A 71 -11.28 -4.66 -3.89
C PRO A 71 -10.43 -4.68 -5.17
N GLU A 72 -10.97 -5.26 -6.24
CA GLU A 72 -10.31 -5.25 -7.55
C GLU A 72 -10.06 -3.82 -8.03
N PHE A 73 -11.05 -2.94 -7.82
CA PHE A 73 -10.98 -1.52 -8.14
C PHE A 73 -11.31 -0.71 -6.89
N GLY A 74 -10.60 0.41 -6.70
CA GLY A 74 -10.63 1.15 -5.44
C GLY A 74 -9.42 0.84 -4.57
N LEU A 75 -9.44 1.39 -3.36
CA LEU A 75 -8.34 1.32 -2.40
C LEU A 75 -8.86 1.57 -0.99
N ALA A 76 -8.06 1.24 0.02
CA ALA A 76 -8.24 1.79 1.36
C ALA A 76 -7.32 2.99 1.56
N TYR A 77 -7.88 4.09 2.06
CA TYR A 77 -7.12 5.28 2.44
C TYR A 77 -6.93 5.27 3.96
N VAL A 78 -5.68 5.30 4.41
CA VAL A 78 -5.33 5.24 5.83
C VAL A 78 -4.51 6.48 6.19
N ARG A 79 -4.98 7.25 7.16
CA ARG A 79 -4.36 8.52 7.54
C ARG A 79 -3.31 8.36 8.62
N ASP A 80 -2.38 9.31 8.63
CA ASP A 80 -1.46 9.55 9.75
C ASP A 80 -0.65 8.31 10.18
N ILE A 81 -0.27 7.47 9.23
CA ILE A 81 0.64 6.34 9.49
C ILE A 81 1.98 6.91 9.97
N CYS A 82 2.42 6.43 11.12
CA CYS A 82 3.69 6.83 11.71
C CYS A 82 4.80 5.94 11.14
N PHE A 83 5.65 6.53 10.30
CA PHE A 83 6.87 5.89 9.81
C PHE A 83 8.04 6.15 10.75
N PHE A 84 8.93 5.17 10.86
CA PHE A 84 10.08 5.20 11.75
C PHE A 84 11.38 5.01 10.96
N ASP A 85 12.32 5.94 11.10
CA ASP A 85 13.68 5.76 10.63
C ASP A 85 14.54 5.18 11.76
N LYS A 86 14.84 3.89 11.66
CA LYS A 86 15.60 3.14 12.67
C LYS A 86 17.05 3.63 12.81
N LYS A 87 17.58 4.36 11.84
CA LYS A 87 18.98 4.86 11.87
C LYS A 87 19.08 6.20 12.56
N THR A 88 18.09 7.07 12.34
CA THR A 88 18.10 8.45 12.85
C THR A 88 17.18 8.65 14.05
N ASP A 89 16.42 7.64 14.45
CA ASP A 89 15.39 7.68 15.50
C ASP A 89 14.32 8.76 15.26
N LYS A 90 14.13 9.12 13.98
CA LYS A 90 13.09 10.06 13.56
C LYS A 90 11.80 9.32 13.30
N ASN A 91 10.69 10.00 13.59
CA ASN A 91 9.36 9.60 13.17
C ASN A 91 8.77 10.64 12.23
N ARG A 92 7.88 10.19 11.35
CA ARG A 92 7.15 11.08 10.45
C ARG A 92 5.81 10.49 10.07
N LYS A 93 4.79 11.34 10.03
CA LYS A 93 3.46 10.96 9.55
C LYS A 93 3.37 11.04 8.04
N ALA A 94 2.73 10.05 7.45
CA ALA A 94 2.31 10.05 6.06
C ALA A 94 0.97 9.32 5.93
N ASP A 95 0.18 9.66 4.93
CA ASP A 95 -1.00 8.88 4.59
C ASP A 95 -0.59 7.67 3.75
N MET A 96 -1.41 6.62 3.73
CA MET A 96 -1.16 5.39 2.99
C MET A 96 -2.36 5.03 2.12
N LEU A 97 -2.12 4.83 0.82
CA LEU A 97 -3.06 4.23 -0.12
C LEU A 97 -2.78 2.73 -0.19
N VAL A 98 -3.78 1.90 0.09
CA VAL A 98 -3.65 0.45 0.14
C VAL A 98 -4.46 -0.13 -1.01
N SER A 99 -3.78 -0.73 -1.98
CA SER A 99 -4.44 -1.33 -3.14
C SER A 99 -3.73 -2.59 -3.58
N ALA A 100 -4.52 -3.60 -3.94
CA ALA A 100 -3.99 -4.80 -4.58
C ALA A 100 -3.54 -4.51 -6.02
N CYS A 101 -2.49 -5.19 -6.46
CA CYS A 101 -2.04 -5.21 -7.85
C CYS A 101 -2.25 -6.61 -8.43
N TYR A 102 -2.49 -6.69 -9.74
CA TYR A 102 -2.51 -7.98 -10.43
C TYR A 102 -1.14 -8.66 -10.35
N CYS A 103 -1.15 -9.95 -10.06
CA CYS A 103 0.04 -10.78 -9.95
C CYS A 103 0.36 -11.41 -11.31
N LEU A 104 1.47 -10.98 -11.90
CA LEU A 104 1.95 -11.50 -13.18
C LEU A 104 2.69 -12.85 -13.07
N THR A 105 2.85 -13.38 -11.85
CA THR A 105 3.68 -14.57 -11.59
C THR A 105 2.92 -15.90 -11.67
N GLY A 106 1.60 -15.85 -11.89
CA GLY A 106 0.75 -17.05 -11.90
C GLY A 106 0.43 -17.61 -10.52
N SER A 107 0.71 -16.87 -9.45
CA SER A 107 0.25 -17.22 -8.10
C SER A 107 -1.29 -17.17 -8.03
N PRO A 108 -1.94 -17.96 -7.15
CA PRO A 108 -3.39 -17.89 -6.96
C PRO A 108 -3.83 -16.47 -6.58
N GLN A 109 -4.79 -15.94 -7.34
CA GLN A 109 -5.32 -14.59 -7.15
C GLN A 109 -6.82 -14.61 -6.90
N LEU A 110 -7.33 -13.55 -6.28
CA LEU A 110 -8.75 -13.28 -6.05
C LEU A 110 -9.40 -12.75 -7.33
N TYR A 111 -8.63 -12.05 -8.15
CA TYR A 111 -9.09 -11.47 -9.40
C TYR A 111 -8.34 -12.06 -10.58
N ASP A 112 -9.07 -12.28 -11.68
CA ASP A 112 -8.47 -12.74 -12.92
C ASP A 112 -7.57 -11.65 -13.52
N ASN A 113 -6.38 -12.07 -13.95
CA ASN A 113 -5.50 -11.19 -14.70
C ASN A 113 -6.18 -10.73 -15.99
N PRO A 114 -6.00 -9.45 -16.37
CA PRO A 114 -6.34 -9.00 -17.72
C PRO A 114 -5.66 -9.89 -18.78
N LYS A 115 -6.40 -10.25 -19.82
CA LYS A 115 -5.99 -11.17 -20.90
C LYS A 115 -5.58 -10.44 -22.17
N THR A 116 -6.00 -9.19 -22.33
CA THR A 116 -5.69 -8.35 -23.48
C THR A 116 -5.03 -7.03 -23.04
N ASP A 117 -4.31 -6.38 -23.94
CA ASP A 117 -3.70 -5.07 -23.68
C ASP A 117 -4.76 -4.01 -23.34
N GLU A 118 -5.90 -4.04 -24.02
CA GLU A 118 -7.03 -3.14 -23.74
C GLU A 118 -7.61 -3.32 -22.34
N GLU A 119 -7.72 -4.57 -21.87
CA GLU A 119 -8.14 -4.86 -20.50
C GLU A 119 -7.08 -4.39 -19.49
N TRP A 120 -5.79 -4.56 -19.78
CA TRP A 120 -4.70 -4.05 -18.94
C TRP A 120 -4.78 -2.52 -18.81
N GLU A 121 -4.93 -1.81 -19.92
CA GLU A 121 -5.05 -0.35 -19.94
C GLU A 121 -6.28 0.11 -19.16
N THR A 122 -7.45 -0.47 -19.45
CA THR A 122 -8.71 -0.09 -18.82
C THR A 122 -8.67 -0.32 -17.31
N LYS A 123 -8.22 -1.50 -16.86
CA LYS A 123 -8.18 -1.86 -15.44
C LYS A 123 -7.11 -1.08 -14.67
N THR A 124 -5.97 -0.81 -15.31
CA THR A 124 -4.91 0.04 -14.73
C THR A 124 -5.40 1.48 -14.60
N LEU A 125 -6.06 2.03 -15.61
CA LEU A 125 -6.64 3.36 -15.58
C LEU A 125 -7.71 3.49 -14.49
N ALA A 126 -8.57 2.48 -14.31
CA ALA A 126 -9.55 2.45 -13.24
C ALA A 126 -8.89 2.51 -11.84
N LYS A 127 -7.80 1.76 -11.63
CA LYS A 127 -7.01 1.84 -10.39
C LYS A 127 -6.36 3.21 -10.21
N PHE A 128 -5.73 3.73 -11.26
CA PHE A 128 -5.11 5.06 -11.27
C PHE A 128 -6.10 6.15 -10.88
N ASN A 129 -7.30 6.14 -11.48
CA ASN A 129 -8.34 7.10 -11.18
C ASN A 129 -8.82 7.00 -9.72
N ALA A 130 -8.89 5.79 -9.15
CA ALA A 130 -9.21 5.63 -7.73
C ALA A 130 -8.11 6.23 -6.82
N PHE A 131 -6.83 6.05 -7.16
CA PHE A 131 -5.73 6.69 -6.44
C PHE A 131 -5.83 8.21 -6.48
N MET A 132 -6.02 8.78 -7.68
CA MET A 132 -6.13 10.23 -7.85
C MET A 132 -7.33 10.80 -7.10
N ALA A 133 -8.50 10.14 -7.18
CA ALA A 133 -9.69 10.57 -6.47
C ALA A 133 -9.49 10.55 -4.95
N ALA A 134 -8.86 9.51 -4.41
CA ALA A 134 -8.58 9.42 -2.97
C ALA A 134 -7.55 10.45 -2.51
N ALA A 135 -6.51 10.70 -3.29
CA ALA A 135 -5.51 11.72 -2.96
C ALA A 135 -6.14 13.12 -2.94
N VAL A 136 -6.93 13.48 -3.96
CA VAL A 136 -7.61 14.79 -4.04
C VAL A 136 -8.67 14.98 -2.95
N ALA A 137 -9.41 13.93 -2.58
CA ALA A 137 -10.44 14.05 -1.55
C ALA A 137 -9.86 14.28 -0.14
N ASN A 138 -8.55 14.10 0.05
CA ASN A 138 -7.89 14.18 1.35
C ASN A 138 -6.74 15.21 1.38
N THR A 139 -6.66 16.10 0.38
CA THR A 139 -5.90 17.37 0.41
C THR A 139 -6.80 18.51 0.88
#